data_AF-A0A7G8FJE0-F1
#
_entry.id   AF-A0A7G8FJE0-F1
#
_cell.length_a   1.000
_cell.length_b   1.000
_cell.length_c   1.000
_cell.angle_alpha   90.00
_cell.angle_beta   90.00
_cell.angle_gamma   90.00
#
_symmetry.space_group_name_H-M   'P 1'
#
loop_
_entity.id
_entity.type
_entity.pdbx_description
1 polymer ?
#
loop_
_entity_poly.entity_id
_entity_poly.type
_entity_poly.pdbx_seq_one_letter_code
_entity_poly.pdbx_strand_id
1 'polypeptide(L)'
;MRIYRREHADRFSEKERKYCDLVWYARSHPKEDTAYWEKVPDHIREGALNARARVQEAYPSEVSALSDDWNHGFNSGCLAAFRYVQTALQQVLPTAELEFPDLDT
;
A
#
# COMPACT_ATOMS: atom_id res chain seq x y z
N MET A 1 -16.98 7.79 -25.02
CA MET A 1 -16.42 7.43 -23.69
C MET A 1 -14.99 6.94 -23.91
N ARG A 2 -13.97 7.65 -23.40
CA ARG A 2 -12.54 7.41 -23.73
C ARG A 2 -12.09 6.05 -23.18
N ILE A 3 -11.89 5.08 -24.06
CA ILE A 3 -11.33 3.74 -23.76
C ILE A 3 -9.96 3.87 -23.07
N TYR A 4 -9.19 4.91 -23.40
CA TYR A 4 -7.90 5.22 -22.77
C TYR A 4 -7.96 5.53 -21.27
N ARG A 5 -9.11 5.85 -20.65
CA ARG A 5 -9.13 6.10 -19.19
C ARG A 5 -9.03 4.82 -18.36
N ARG A 6 -9.48 3.68 -18.90
CA ARG A 6 -9.62 2.45 -18.12
C ARG A 6 -8.28 1.75 -17.92
N GLU A 7 -7.54 1.51 -19.00
CA GLU A 7 -6.22 0.87 -18.93
C GLU A 7 -5.25 1.64 -18.01
N HIS A 8 -5.19 2.97 -18.13
CA HIS A 8 -4.35 3.78 -17.25
C HIS A 8 -4.82 3.71 -15.79
N ALA A 9 -6.13 3.75 -15.53
CA ALA A 9 -6.67 3.61 -14.18
C ALA A 9 -6.30 2.24 -13.59
N ASP A 10 -6.45 1.15 -14.36
CA ASP A 10 -6.11 -0.21 -13.92
C ASP A 10 -4.61 -0.30 -13.57
N ARG A 11 -3.73 0.29 -14.39
CA ARG A 11 -2.28 0.34 -14.12
C ARG A 11 -1.93 1.16 -12.87
N PHE A 12 -2.65 2.25 -12.59
CA PHE A 12 -2.48 3.00 -11.35
C PHE A 12 -3.03 2.25 -10.14
N SER A 13 -4.11 1.49 -10.29
CA SER A 13 -4.65 0.61 -9.25
C SER A 13 -3.70 -0.53 -8.90
N GLU A 14 -3.01 -1.12 -9.89
CA GLU A 14 -1.98 -2.12 -9.63
C GLU A 14 -0.79 -1.55 -8.86
N LYS A 15 -0.36 -0.33 -9.19
CA LYS A 15 0.72 0.36 -8.49
C LYS A 15 0.33 0.76 -7.07
N GLU A 16 -0.85 1.34 -6.89
CA GLU A 16 -1.37 1.65 -5.55
C GLU A 16 -1.42 0.41 -4.67
N ARG A 17 -1.94 -0.71 -5.19
CA ARG A 17 -1.99 -1.98 -4.46
C ARG A 17 -0.61 -2.45 -4.03
N LYS A 18 0.37 -2.41 -4.93
CA LYS A 18 1.76 -2.75 -4.60
C LYS A 18 2.29 -1.90 -3.44
N TYR A 19 2.17 -0.57 -3.53
CA TYR A 19 2.72 0.29 -2.48
C TYR A 19 1.91 0.23 -1.19
N CYS A 20 0.61 -0.03 -1.25
CA CYS A 20 -0.23 -0.30 -0.08
C CYS A 20 0.24 -1.57 0.63
N ASP A 21 0.50 -2.64 -0.11
CA ASP A 21 1.03 -3.91 0.42
C ASP A 21 2.40 -3.70 1.09
N LEU A 22 3.31 -2.97 0.45
CA LEU A 22 4.65 -2.70 1.01
C LEU A 22 4.60 -1.83 2.28
N VAL A 23 3.79 -0.77 2.29
CA VAL A 23 3.60 0.09 3.47
C VAL A 23 2.94 -0.68 4.60
N TRP A 24 1.89 -1.45 4.30
CA TRP A 24 1.22 -2.29 5.28
C TRP A 24 2.20 -3.31 5.88
N TYR A 25 2.97 -4.01 5.04
CA TYR A 25 3.94 -5.00 5.50
C TYR A 25 4.99 -4.38 6.41
N ALA A 26 5.55 -3.23 6.03
CA ALA A 26 6.53 -2.50 6.85
C ALA A 26 5.97 -2.16 8.25
N ARG A 27 4.70 -1.74 8.33
CA ARG A 27 4.03 -1.33 9.57
C ARG A 27 3.39 -2.48 10.35
N SER A 28 3.21 -3.63 9.71
CA SER A 28 2.52 -4.77 10.33
C SER A 28 3.33 -5.29 11.53
N HIS A 29 2.67 -5.49 12.67
CA HIS A 29 3.30 -5.98 13.90
C HIS A 29 2.35 -6.90 14.69
N PRO A 30 2.84 -7.92 15.41
CA PRO A 30 4.21 -8.45 15.39
C PRO A 30 4.45 -9.31 14.15
N LYS A 31 5.68 -9.33 13.62
CA LYS A 31 6.02 -10.06 12.37
C LYS A 31 5.98 -11.58 12.51
N GLU A 32 6.22 -12.05 13.73
CA GLU A 32 6.27 -13.46 14.09
C GLU A 32 5.04 -13.89 14.87
N ASP A 33 4.84 -15.19 14.92
CA ASP A 33 3.77 -15.83 15.68
C ASP A 33 4.15 -15.91 17.16
N THR A 34 3.92 -14.82 17.88
CA THR A 34 4.25 -14.66 19.31
C THR A 34 3.01 -14.70 20.20
N ALA A 35 3.21 -14.73 21.52
CA ALA A 35 2.13 -14.68 22.52
C ALA A 35 1.19 -13.46 22.39
N TYR A 36 1.59 -12.42 21.64
CA TYR A 36 0.69 -11.32 21.27
C TYR A 36 -0.60 -11.82 20.60
N TRP A 37 -0.51 -12.85 19.77
CA TRP A 37 -1.64 -13.36 19.00
C TRP A 37 -2.65 -14.15 19.83
N GLU A 38 -2.31 -14.59 21.04
CA GLU A 38 -3.22 -15.36 21.92
C GLU A 38 -4.50 -14.59 22.27
N LYS A 39 -4.45 -13.25 22.20
CA LYS A 39 -5.58 -12.35 22.47
C LYS A 39 -6.33 -11.92 21.22
N VAL A 40 -5.85 -12.32 20.04
CA VAL A 40 -6.40 -11.92 18.74
C VAL A 40 -7.22 -13.09 18.18
N PRO A 41 -8.44 -12.86 17.67
CA PRO A 41 -9.22 -13.92 17.04
C PRO A 41 -8.45 -14.64 15.92
N ASP A 42 -8.55 -15.97 15.86
CA ASP A 42 -7.74 -16.81 14.95
C ASP A 42 -7.82 -16.34 13.49
N HIS A 43 -9.02 -16.03 12.99
CA HIS A 43 -9.19 -15.55 11.61
C HIS A 43 -8.45 -14.24 11.30
N ILE A 44 -8.25 -13.37 12.30
CA ILE A 44 -7.47 -12.12 12.13
C ILE A 44 -5.98 -12.43 12.13
N ARG A 45 -5.51 -13.30 13.03
CA ARG A 45 -4.11 -13.77 13.06
C ARG A 45 -3.74 -14.46 11.75
N GLU A 46 -4.55 -15.42 11.31
CA GLU A 46 -4.36 -16.13 10.04
C GLU A 46 -4.39 -15.16 8.86
N GLY A 47 -5.35 -14.23 8.81
CA GLY A 47 -5.43 -13.21 7.78
C GLY A 47 -4.16 -12.35 7.71
N ALA A 48 -3.62 -11.92 8.86
CA ALA A 48 -2.40 -11.13 8.92
C ALA A 48 -1.17 -11.92 8.47
N LEU A 49 -1.00 -13.16 8.94
CA LEU A 49 0.13 -14.02 8.55
C LEU A 49 0.08 -14.37 7.06
N ASN A 50 -1.09 -14.71 6.53
CA ASN A 50 -1.30 -15.00 5.11
C ASN A 50 -1.04 -13.77 4.23
N ALA A 51 -1.52 -12.59 4.65
CA ALA A 51 -1.24 -11.35 3.94
C ALA A 51 0.25 -11.06 3.89
N ARG A 52 1.01 -11.30 4.97
CA ARG A 52 2.47 -11.15 4.95
C ARG A 52 3.16 -12.10 4.00
N ALA A 53 2.84 -13.39 4.07
CA ALA A 53 3.42 -14.39 3.19
C ALA A 53 3.20 -14.00 1.71
N ARG A 54 1.98 -13.56 1.37
CA ARG A 54 1.64 -13.05 0.03
C ARG A 54 2.50 -11.86 -0.38
N VAL A 55 2.73 -10.89 0.50
CA VAL A 55 3.55 -9.71 0.18
C VAL A 55 5.04 -10.08 0.02
N GLN A 56 5.55 -10.98 0.87
CA GLN A 56 6.93 -11.48 0.77
C GLN A 56 7.17 -12.25 -0.53
N GLU A 57 6.19 -13.06 -0.96
CA GLU A 57 6.25 -13.80 -2.21
C GLU A 57 6.16 -12.87 -3.43
N ALA A 58 5.27 -11.87 -3.38
CA ALA A 58 5.04 -10.96 -4.51
C ALA A 58 6.17 -9.94 -4.73
N TYR A 59 6.81 -9.47 -3.64
CA TYR A 59 7.79 -8.37 -3.68
C TYR A 59 9.05 -8.67 -2.84
N PRO A 60 9.77 -9.77 -3.09
CA PRO A 60 10.86 -10.22 -2.23
C PRO A 60 12.02 -9.20 -2.15
N SER A 61 12.36 -8.55 -3.27
CA SER A 61 13.40 -7.53 -3.33
C SER A 61 13.07 -6.30 -2.50
N GLU A 62 11.87 -5.76 -2.67
CA GLU A 62 11.41 -4.57 -1.97
C GLU A 62 11.28 -4.85 -0.48
N VAL A 63 10.73 -6.01 -0.11
CA VAL A 63 10.63 -6.43 1.28
C VAL A 63 12.00 -6.54 1.95
N SER A 64 13.00 -7.06 1.24
CA SER A 64 14.37 -7.14 1.77
C SER A 64 15.00 -5.75 2.01
N ALA A 65 14.55 -4.72 1.29
CA ALA A 65 15.01 -3.35 1.43
C ALA A 65 14.22 -2.52 2.46
N LEU A 66 13.12 -3.04 3.02
CA LEU A 66 12.27 -2.33 3.99
C LEU A 66 12.90 -2.15 5.39
N SER A 67 14.21 -2.41 5.54
CA SER A 67 14.93 -2.27 6.82
C SER A 67 15.36 -0.83 7.13
N ASP A 68 15.30 0.10 6.17
CA ASP A 68 15.67 1.49 6.38
C ASP A 68 14.45 2.44 6.34
N ASP A 69 14.58 3.57 7.04
CA ASP A 69 13.53 4.60 7.09
C ASP A 69 13.31 5.25 5.73
N TRP A 70 14.34 5.29 4.88
CA TRP A 70 14.28 5.86 3.55
C TRP A 70 13.29 5.09 2.67
N ASN A 71 13.41 3.77 2.56
CA ASN A 71 12.49 2.96 1.76
C ASN A 71 11.07 3.02 2.32
N HIS A 72 10.91 3.16 3.64
CA HIS A 72 9.59 3.37 4.22
C HIS A 72 8.95 4.69 3.76
N GLY A 73 9.72 5.78 3.78
CA GLY A 73 9.30 7.08 3.29
C GLY A 73 8.99 7.07 1.79
N PHE A 74 9.89 6.49 0.98
CA PHE A 74 9.72 6.36 -0.47
C PHE A 74 8.43 5.60 -0.84
N ASN A 75 8.19 4.45 -0.20
CA ASN A 75 6.99 3.65 -0.47
C ASN A 75 5.70 4.37 -0.04
N SER A 76 5.75 5.11 1.08
CA SER A 76 4.63 5.93 1.56
C SER A 76 4.31 7.08 0.60
N GLY A 77 5.33 7.77 0.09
CA GLY A 77 5.16 8.83 -0.91
C GLY A 77 4.61 8.31 -2.24
N CYS A 78 5.11 7.16 -2.72
CA CYS A 78 4.54 6.50 -3.89
C CYS A 78 3.06 6.14 -3.69
N LEU A 79 2.71 5.57 -2.52
CA LEU A 79 1.33 5.24 -2.20
C LEU A 79 0.43 6.48 -2.23
N ALA A 80 0.85 7.58 -1.62
CA ALA A 80 0.12 8.85 -1.63
C ALA A 80 -0.09 9.36 -3.06
N ALA A 81 0.96 9.37 -3.88
CA ALA A 81 0.87 9.82 -5.28
C ALA A 81 -0.10 8.97 -6.11
N PHE A 82 -0.10 7.64 -5.98
CA PHE A 82 -1.05 6.79 -6.72
C PHE A 82 -2.49 6.95 -6.24
N ARG A 83 -2.71 7.19 -4.95
CA ARG A 83 -4.05 7.48 -4.42
C ARG A 83 -4.55 8.84 -4.91
N TYR A 84 -3.70 9.86 -4.93
CA TYR A 84 -4.03 11.16 -5.52
C TYR A 84 -4.50 11.01 -6.98
N VAL A 85 -3.72 10.30 -7.81
CA VAL A 85 -4.09 10.07 -9.21
C VAL A 85 -5.41 9.31 -9.33
N GLN A 86 -5.66 8.31 -8.49
CA GLN A 86 -6.93 7.59 -8.50
C GLN A 86 -8.11 8.46 -8.07
N THR A 87 -7.97 9.26 -7.01
CA THR A 87 -9.00 10.22 -6.59
C THR A 87 -9.31 11.21 -7.71
N ALA A 88 -8.27 11.75 -8.38
CA ALA A 88 -8.45 12.67 -9.50
C ALA A 88 -9.13 12.01 -10.73
N LEU A 89 -8.88 10.72 -10.99
CA LEU A 89 -9.48 9.97 -12.11
C LEU A 89 -10.92 9.52 -11.84
N GLN A 90 -11.24 9.15 -10.59
CA GLN A 90 -12.53 8.61 -10.19
C GLN A 90 -13.53 9.71 -9.78
N GLN A 91 -13.01 10.83 -9.26
CA GLN A 91 -13.79 11.97 -8.81
C GLN A 91 -13.43 13.21 -9.63
N VAL A 92 -12.92 14.25 -8.97
CA VAL A 92 -12.45 15.50 -9.58
C VAL A 92 -11.13 15.92 -8.93
N LEU A 93 -10.28 16.64 -9.68
CA LEU A 93 -8.96 17.07 -9.24
C LEU A 93 -8.96 17.82 -7.89
N PRO A 94 -9.90 18.76 -7.61
CA PRO A 94 -9.92 19.45 -6.32
C PRO A 94 -10.11 18.54 -5.11
N THR A 95 -10.79 17.39 -5.26
CA THR A 95 -10.89 16.42 -4.16
C THR A 95 -9.53 15.80 -3.86
N ALA A 96 -8.75 15.48 -4.90
CA ALA A 96 -7.42 14.92 -4.73
C ALA A 96 -6.46 15.93 -4.07
N GLU A 97 -6.52 17.21 -4.45
CA GLU A 97 -5.74 18.28 -3.82
C GLU A 97 -6.11 18.49 -2.34
N LEU A 98 -7.40 18.35 -2.00
CA LEU A 98 -7.87 18.43 -0.61
C LEU A 98 -7.41 17.24 0.24
N GLU A 99 -7.43 16.02 -0.31
CA GLU A 99 -7.04 14.80 0.39
C GLU A 99 -5.52 14.64 0.54
N PHE A 100 -4.74 15.20 -0.38
CA PHE A 100 -3.28 15.09 -0.41
C PHE A 100 -2.61 16.47 -0.58
N PRO A 101 -2.77 17.38 0.40
CA PRO A 101 -2.31 18.76 0.29
C PRO A 101 -0.78 18.92 0.33
N ASP A 102 -0.05 17.88 0.75
CA ASP A 102 1.41 17.91 0.93
C ASP A 102 2.16 17.17 -0.19
N LEU A 103 1.50 16.82 -1.29
CA LEU A 103 2.16 16.13 -2.42
C LEU A 103 2.93 17.08 -3.34
N ASP A 104 2.70 18.39 -3.25
CA ASP A 104 3.38 19.44 -4.02
C ASP A 104 4.22 20.39 -3.15
N THR A 105 4.42 20.06 -1.87
CA THR A 105 5.21 20.83 -0.90
C THR A 105 6.70 20.49 -0.92
#